data_AF-A0A6G4ZTI2-F1
#
_entry.id   AF-A0A6G4ZTI2-F1
#
_cell.length_a   1.000
_cell.length_b   1.000
_cell.length_c   1.000
_cell.angle_alpha   90.00
_cell.angle_beta   90.00
_cell.angle_gamma   90.00
#
_symmetry.space_group_name_H-M   'P 1'
#
loop_
_entity.id
_entity.type
_entity.pdbx_description
1 polymer ?
#
loop_
_entity_poly.entity_id
_entity_poly.type
_entity_poly.pdbx_seq_one_letter_code
_entity_poly.pdbx_strand_id
1 'polypeptide(L)'
;ARLQLVKEMESAFGEMRDYNGGMIAKQSENFDALKKELGKVAEKHALLLQNYFHAIFPAHLSTTLDPKLLKILFHMLLKMMETSKETITVQKAEDSLFVMAKFGDISLKQKIIHQIESLGIPSNELLTMQMQVFDTFYLGFLYHNSVGEKQKTFLEVVA
;
A
#
# COMPACT_ATOMS: atom_id res chain seq x y z
N ALA A 1 17.61 7.01 22.05
CA ALA A 1 16.20 6.72 22.42
C ALA A 1 15.62 5.49 21.69
N ARG A 2 15.53 5.45 20.35
CA ARG A 2 14.97 4.30 19.60
C ARG A 2 15.77 2.98 19.75
N LEU A 3 17.09 3.06 19.88
CA LEU A 3 17.97 1.89 20.08
C LEU A 3 17.85 1.25 21.47
N GLN A 4 17.30 1.96 22.45
CA GLN A 4 17.22 1.50 23.84
C GLN A 4 15.96 0.67 24.07
N LEU A 5 14.84 1.06 23.43
CA LEU A 5 13.60 0.29 23.41
C LEU A 5 13.75 -1.07 22.70
N VAL A 6 14.57 -1.14 21.65
CA VAL A 6 14.85 -2.40 20.93
C VAL A 6 15.59 -3.39 21.83
N LYS A 7 16.53 -2.91 22.65
CA LYS A 7 17.28 -3.76 23.60
C LYS A 7 16.40 -4.31 24.74
N GLU A 8 15.44 -3.53 25.23
CA GLU A 8 14.51 -4.01 26.26
C GLU A 8 13.55 -5.08 25.71
N MET A 9 13.18 -5.01 24.42
CA MET A 9 12.36 -6.04 23.77
C MET A 9 13.14 -7.34 23.49
N GLU A 10 14.42 -7.25 23.12
CA GLU A 10 15.29 -8.43 22.92
C GLU A 10 15.46 -9.26 24.21
N SER A 11 15.49 -8.61 25.38
CA SER A 11 15.60 -9.28 26.67
C SER A 11 14.36 -10.09 27.06
N ALA A 12 13.20 -9.81 26.47
CA ALA A 12 11.93 -10.44 26.84
C ALA A 12 11.53 -11.61 25.92
N PHE A 13 12.02 -11.65 24.67
CA PHE A 13 11.53 -12.58 23.63
C PHE A 13 12.57 -13.58 23.10
N GLY A 14 13.82 -13.55 23.55
CA GLY A 14 14.88 -14.38 22.97
C GLY A 14 15.31 -13.90 21.58
N GLU A 15 16.40 -14.47 21.06
CA GLU A 15 17.14 -14.00 19.87
C GLU A 15 16.25 -13.74 18.62
N MET A 16 15.93 -12.47 18.32
CA MET A 16 15.38 -12.03 17.02
C MET A 16 16.46 -12.05 15.92
N ARG A 17 17.09 -13.19 15.65
CA ARG A 17 18.40 -13.19 14.96
C ARG A 17 18.43 -13.61 13.48
N ASP A 18 17.32 -14.01 12.84
CA ASP A 18 17.32 -14.29 11.38
C ASP A 18 16.05 -13.88 10.60
N TYR A 19 14.94 -13.57 11.28
CA TYR A 19 13.67 -13.27 10.58
C TYR A 19 13.70 -11.93 9.82
N ASN A 20 14.32 -10.91 10.40
CA ASN A 20 14.37 -9.57 9.81
C ASN A 20 15.31 -9.49 8.61
N GLY A 21 16.42 -10.26 8.60
CA GLY A 21 17.39 -10.25 7.50
C GLY A 21 16.80 -10.77 6.19
N GLY A 22 16.11 -11.91 6.24
CA GLY A 22 15.43 -12.48 5.07
C GLY A 22 14.29 -11.62 4.55
N MET A 23 13.52 -10.98 5.44
CA MET A 23 12.44 -10.07 5.05
C MET A 23 12.96 -8.79 4.39
N ILE A 24 14.03 -8.20 4.91
CA ILE A 24 14.67 -7.00 4.32
C ILE A 24 15.23 -7.33 2.93
N ALA A 25 15.90 -8.48 2.77
CA ALA A 25 16.41 -8.92 1.48
C ALA A 25 15.26 -9.06 0.45
N LYS A 26 14.17 -9.74 0.81
CA LYS A 26 12.99 -9.88 -0.06
C LYS A 26 12.30 -8.55 -0.38
N GLN A 27 12.23 -7.62 0.56
CA GLN A 27 11.74 -6.26 0.30
C GLN A 27 12.59 -5.55 -0.74
N SER A 28 13.91 -5.65 -0.62
CA SER A 28 14.84 -5.07 -1.60
C SER A 28 14.68 -5.70 -2.97
N GLU A 29 14.63 -7.03 -3.05
CA GLU A 29 14.42 -7.77 -4.29
C GLU A 29 13.12 -7.36 -4.98
N ASN A 30 12.00 -7.30 -4.24
CA ASN A 30 10.72 -6.94 -4.84
C ASN A 30 10.65 -5.46 -5.24
N PHE A 31 11.30 -4.57 -4.48
CA PHE A 31 11.43 -3.17 -4.85
C PHE A 31 12.26 -3.00 -6.13
N ASP A 32 13.35 -3.76 -6.28
CA ASP A 32 14.17 -3.77 -7.49
C ASP A 32 13.39 -4.32 -8.69
N ALA A 33 12.58 -5.36 -8.50
CA ALA A 33 11.68 -5.87 -9.52
C ALA A 33 10.63 -4.83 -9.94
N LEU A 34 10.03 -4.11 -8.98
CA LEU A 34 9.10 -3.01 -9.26
C LEU A 34 9.77 -1.87 -10.04
N LYS A 35 11.00 -1.48 -9.67
CA LYS A 35 11.76 -0.48 -10.43
C LYS A 35 11.98 -0.91 -11.88
N LYS A 36 12.36 -2.18 -12.11
CA LYS A 36 12.52 -2.74 -13.46
C LYS A 36 11.21 -2.71 -14.25
N GLU A 37 10.10 -3.09 -13.62
CA GLU A 37 8.76 -3.04 -14.23
C GLU A 37 8.33 -1.62 -14.62
N LEU A 38 8.72 -0.61 -13.85
CA LEU A 38 8.39 0.80 -14.10
C LEU A 38 9.36 1.49 -15.08
N GLY A 39 10.58 0.99 -15.25
CA GLY A 39 11.59 1.52 -16.15
C GLY A 39 11.83 3.03 -15.93
N LYS A 40 11.73 3.84 -16.99
CA LYS A 40 11.94 5.30 -16.93
C LYS A 40 11.03 6.02 -15.93
N VAL A 41 9.84 5.47 -15.63
CA VAL A 41 8.93 6.05 -14.65
C VAL A 41 9.55 5.97 -13.24
N ALA A 42 10.24 4.88 -12.91
CA ALA A 42 10.93 4.74 -11.64
C ALA A 42 12.06 5.75 -11.49
N GLU A 43 12.83 6.00 -12.55
CA GLU A 43 13.91 6.99 -12.54
C GLU A 43 13.36 8.41 -12.35
N LYS A 44 12.32 8.77 -13.11
CA LYS A 44 11.68 10.09 -13.04
C LYS A 44 11.06 10.38 -11.66
N HIS A 45 10.53 9.34 -11.00
CA HIS A 45 9.79 9.46 -9.74
C HIS A 45 10.46 8.71 -8.58
N ALA A 46 11.79 8.59 -8.57
CA ALA A 46 12.53 7.70 -7.65
C ALA A 46 12.17 7.89 -6.18
N LEU A 47 12.14 9.14 -5.69
CA LEU A 47 11.80 9.44 -4.31
C LEU A 47 10.33 9.10 -3.99
N LEU A 48 9.41 9.42 -4.90
CA LEU A 48 8.00 9.11 -4.73
C LEU A 48 7.75 7.60 -4.73
N LEU A 49 8.43 6.86 -5.61
CA LEU A 49 8.36 5.41 -5.69
C LEU A 49 8.84 4.75 -4.40
N GLN A 50 9.95 5.24 -3.83
CA GLN A 50 10.46 4.76 -2.55
C GLN A 50 9.44 5.01 -1.43
N ASN A 51 8.89 6.24 -1.35
CA ASN A 51 7.89 6.58 -0.35
C ASN A 51 6.61 5.74 -0.51
N TYR A 52 6.17 5.52 -1.74
CA TYR A 52 5.05 4.64 -2.07
C TYR A 52 5.28 3.22 -1.57
N PHE A 53 6.45 2.65 -1.83
CA PHE A 53 6.75 1.28 -1.45
C PHE A 53 6.82 1.11 0.08
N HIS A 54 7.34 2.11 0.79
CA HIS A 54 7.35 2.13 2.26
C HIS A 54 5.98 2.45 2.89
N ALA A 55 5.07 3.07 2.13
CA ALA A 55 3.71 3.36 2.57
C ALA A 55 2.74 2.17 2.44
N ILE A 56 3.20 1.05 1.87
CA ILE A 56 2.44 -0.18 1.75
C ILE A 56 2.29 -0.86 3.11
N PHE A 57 1.06 -1.21 3.44
CA PHE A 57 0.68 -2.00 4.60
C PHE A 57 -0.32 -3.09 4.22
N PRO A 58 -0.18 -4.31 4.78
CA PRO A 58 0.91 -4.75 5.63
C PRO A 58 2.22 -4.99 4.86
N ALA A 59 3.36 -4.77 5.53
CA ALA A 59 4.69 -4.77 4.91
C ALA A 59 5.13 -6.14 4.35
N HIS A 60 4.47 -7.24 4.69
CA HIS A 60 4.74 -8.53 4.05
C HIS A 60 4.16 -8.56 2.61
N LEU A 61 3.03 -7.90 2.35
CA LEU A 61 2.45 -7.85 1.01
C LEU A 61 3.33 -7.09 0.01
N SER A 62 4.14 -6.13 0.46
CA SER A 62 5.14 -5.50 -0.41
C SER A 62 6.28 -6.45 -0.82
N THR A 63 6.41 -7.62 -0.19
CA THR A 63 7.39 -8.66 -0.58
C THR A 63 6.80 -9.81 -1.38
N THR A 64 5.50 -10.09 -1.20
CA THR A 64 4.86 -11.27 -1.79
C THR A 64 4.02 -10.96 -3.01
N LEU A 65 3.52 -9.72 -3.16
CA LEU A 65 2.72 -9.36 -4.32
C LEU A 65 3.57 -9.19 -5.57
N ASP A 66 3.00 -9.59 -6.71
CA ASP A 66 3.59 -9.40 -8.03
C ASP A 66 3.86 -7.90 -8.26
N PRO A 67 5.11 -7.51 -8.58
CA PRO A 67 5.48 -6.15 -8.98
C PRO A 67 4.54 -5.50 -9.99
N LYS A 68 3.91 -6.26 -10.89
CA LYS A 68 2.93 -5.75 -11.86
C LYS A 68 1.69 -5.16 -11.20
N LEU A 69 1.20 -5.77 -10.13
CA LEU A 69 0.06 -5.25 -9.36
C LEU A 69 0.47 -3.96 -8.64
N LEU A 70 1.65 -3.95 -8.02
CA LEU A 70 2.18 -2.75 -7.37
C LEU A 70 2.41 -1.60 -8.37
N LYS A 71 2.81 -1.92 -9.60
CA LYS A 71 2.94 -0.95 -10.69
C LYS A 71 1.60 -0.34 -11.11
N ILE A 72 0.50 -1.11 -11.15
CA ILE A 72 -0.83 -0.59 -11.46
C ILE A 72 -1.23 0.46 -10.42
N LEU A 73 -1.13 0.12 -9.14
CA LEU A 73 -1.49 1.03 -8.05
C LEU A 73 -0.60 2.29 -8.03
N PHE A 74 0.70 2.15 -8.35
CA PHE A 74 1.60 3.30 -8.48
C PHE A 74 1.21 4.23 -9.65
N HIS A 75 0.81 3.68 -10.79
CA HIS A 75 0.30 4.51 -11.90
C HIS A 75 -1.01 5.22 -11.54
N MET A 76 -1.89 4.59 -10.75
CA MET A 76 -3.09 5.26 -10.25
C MET A 76 -2.73 6.44 -9.34
N LEU A 77 -1.72 6.29 -8.48
CA LEU A 77 -1.19 7.40 -7.67
C LEU A 77 -0.70 8.56 -8.56
N LEU A 78 0.12 8.27 -9.57
CA LEU A 78 0.64 9.31 -10.47
C LEU A 78 -0.49 10.07 -11.18
N LYS A 79 -1.50 9.36 -11.70
CA LYS A 79 -2.68 9.97 -12.33
C LYS A 79 -3.45 10.87 -11.36
N MET A 80 -3.60 10.46 -10.11
CA MET A 80 -4.28 11.25 -9.07
C MET A 80 -3.53 12.53 -8.72
N MET A 81 -2.20 12.47 -8.70
CA MET A 81 -1.37 13.64 -8.44
C MET A 81 -1.49 14.69 -9.55
N GLU A 82 -1.79 14.29 -10.78
CA GLU A 82 -2.02 15.21 -11.91
C GLU A 82 -3.39 15.90 -11.84
N THR A 83 -4.37 15.30 -11.15
CA THR A 83 -5.71 15.89 -10.97
C THR A 83 -5.75 16.90 -9.82
N SER A 84 -6.43 18.03 -9.99
CA SER A 84 -6.58 19.05 -8.93
C SER A 84 -7.74 18.77 -7.96
N LYS A 85 -8.70 17.92 -8.35
CA LYS A 85 -9.91 17.64 -7.58
C LYS A 85 -9.73 16.43 -6.68
N GLU A 86 -10.44 16.43 -5.56
CA GLU A 86 -10.69 15.23 -4.79
C GLU A 86 -11.50 14.26 -5.64
N THR A 87 -11.08 12.99 -5.67
CA THR A 87 -11.69 11.98 -6.53
C THR A 87 -11.29 10.59 -6.07
N ILE A 88 -12.10 9.61 -6.44
CA ILE A 88 -11.87 8.20 -6.21
C ILE A 88 -11.89 7.52 -7.57
N THR A 89 -10.84 6.77 -7.88
CA THR A 89 -10.78 5.96 -9.10
C THR A 89 -10.67 4.50 -8.73
N VAL A 90 -11.47 3.71 -9.43
CA VAL A 90 -11.53 2.27 -9.32
C VAL A 90 -11.01 1.67 -10.61
N GLN A 91 -10.13 0.68 -10.51
CA GLN A 91 -9.65 -0.09 -11.64
C GLN A 91 -9.75 -1.57 -11.30
N LYS A 92 -10.23 -2.38 -12.25
CA LYS A 92 -10.19 -3.84 -12.16
C LYS A 92 -9.09 -4.36 -13.07
N ALA A 93 -8.29 -5.30 -12.58
CA ALA A 93 -7.35 -6.05 -13.40
C ALA A 93 -7.28 -7.48 -12.89
N GLU A 94 -7.56 -8.45 -13.77
CA GLU A 94 -7.63 -9.88 -13.44
C GLU A 94 -8.61 -10.10 -12.27
N ASP A 95 -8.20 -10.87 -11.25
CA ASP A 95 -8.97 -11.14 -10.01
C ASP A 95 -8.71 -10.11 -8.90
N SER A 96 -8.19 -8.94 -9.26
CA SER A 96 -7.82 -7.89 -8.32
C SER A 96 -8.59 -6.60 -8.55
N LEU A 97 -8.99 -5.98 -7.45
CA LEU A 97 -9.63 -4.67 -7.42
C LEU A 97 -8.67 -3.63 -6.87
N PHE A 98 -8.54 -2.52 -7.59
CA PHE A 98 -7.73 -1.38 -7.21
C PHE A 98 -8.62 -0.18 -6.96
N VAL A 99 -8.38 0.50 -5.85
CA VAL A 99 -9.02 1.79 -5.55
C VAL A 99 -7.96 2.79 -5.16
N MET A 100 -8.08 4.01 -5.65
CA MET A 100 -7.23 5.12 -5.26
C MET A 100 -8.12 6.33 -4.97
N ALA A 101 -8.03 6.85 -3.76
CA ALA A 101 -8.75 8.03 -3.32
C ALA A 101 -7.77 9.17 -3.05
N LYS A 102 -8.16 10.38 -3.45
CA LYS A 102 -7.48 11.64 -3.19
C LYS A 102 -8.42 12.57 -2.43
N PHE A 103 -7.98 13.07 -1.28
CA PHE A 103 -8.77 13.99 -0.44
C PHE A 103 -7.84 14.93 0.34
N GLY A 104 -8.31 16.14 0.64
CA GLY A 104 -7.66 17.09 1.54
C GLY A 104 -8.15 16.97 2.99
N ASP A 105 -9.34 16.39 3.20
CA ASP A 105 -9.92 16.22 4.53
C ASP A 105 -9.47 14.91 5.20
N ILE A 106 -8.77 15.03 6.33
CA ILE A 106 -8.32 13.90 7.15
C ILE A 106 -9.48 13.11 7.79
N SER A 107 -10.65 13.72 7.96
CA SER A 107 -11.83 13.04 8.53
C SER A 107 -12.36 11.96 7.58
N LEU A 108 -12.36 12.24 6.27
CA LEU A 108 -12.72 11.27 5.23
C LEU A 108 -11.76 10.09 5.22
N LYS A 109 -10.46 10.33 5.40
CA LYS A 109 -9.45 9.28 5.56
C LYS A 109 -9.85 8.28 6.65
N GLN A 110 -10.12 8.81 7.85
CA GLN A 110 -10.41 8.00 9.03
C GLN A 110 -11.71 7.21 8.86
N LYS A 111 -12.73 7.85 8.27
CA LYS A 111 -14.00 7.20 7.96
C LYS A 111 -13.82 6.00 7.03
N ILE A 112 -13.11 6.18 5.90
CA ILE A 112 -12.87 5.11 4.92
C ILE A 112 -12.08 3.95 5.56
N ILE A 113 -11.00 4.25 6.28
CA ILE A 113 -10.19 3.23 6.95
C ILE A 113 -11.06 2.42 7.93
N HIS A 114 -11.83 3.09 8.79
CA HIS A 114 -12.68 2.42 9.76
C HIS A 114 -13.75 1.54 9.12
N GLN A 115 -14.38 2.02 8.04
CA GLN A 115 -15.38 1.23 7.32
C GLN A 115 -14.74 0.00 6.67
N ILE A 116 -13.54 0.11 6.10
CA ILE A 116 -12.83 -1.05 5.51
C ILE A 116 -12.42 -2.05 6.58
N GLU A 117 -11.90 -1.58 7.72
CA GLU A 117 -11.56 -2.46 8.86
C GLU A 117 -12.79 -3.24 9.34
N SER A 118 -13.98 -2.61 9.33
CA SER A 118 -15.23 -3.27 9.72
C SER A 118 -15.68 -4.39 8.77
N LEU A 119 -15.16 -4.43 7.53
CA LEU A 119 -15.44 -5.51 6.59
C LEU A 119 -14.74 -6.83 6.96
N GLY A 120 -13.77 -6.79 7.89
CA GLY A 120 -13.05 -7.98 8.34
C GLY A 120 -12.26 -8.67 7.23
N ILE A 121 -11.78 -7.90 6.24
CA ILE A 121 -10.98 -8.45 5.13
C ILE A 121 -9.64 -8.93 5.68
N PRO A 122 -9.23 -10.19 5.40
CA PRO A 122 -7.95 -10.71 5.84
C PRO A 122 -6.77 -9.83 5.37
N SER A 123 -5.79 -9.62 6.25
CA SER A 123 -4.64 -8.74 5.96
C SER A 123 -3.75 -9.23 4.81
N ASN A 124 -3.84 -10.51 4.44
CA ASN A 124 -3.13 -11.11 3.31
C ASN A 124 -3.89 -10.91 1.97
N GLU A 125 -5.12 -10.42 1.99
CA GLU A 125 -5.92 -10.15 0.79
C GLU A 125 -6.01 -8.66 0.46
N LEU A 126 -5.85 -7.79 1.47
CA LEU A 126 -5.94 -6.35 1.30
C LEU A 126 -4.60 -5.66 1.53
N LEU A 127 -4.02 -5.13 0.46
CA LEU A 127 -2.97 -4.14 0.54
C LEU A 127 -3.60 -2.75 0.65
N THR A 128 -3.08 -1.96 1.59
CA THR A 128 -3.38 -0.54 1.76
C THR A 128 -2.11 0.28 1.55
N MET A 129 -2.23 1.42 0.90
CA MET A 129 -1.18 2.41 0.77
C MET A 129 -1.70 3.74 1.29
N GLN A 130 -0.98 4.37 2.20
CA GLN A 130 -1.36 5.68 2.74
C GLN A 130 -0.22 6.67 2.58
N MET A 131 -0.42 7.71 1.80
CA MET A 131 0.56 8.75 1.58
C MET A 131 -0.04 10.13 1.81
N GLN A 132 0.81 11.04 2.27
CA GLN A 132 0.50 12.46 2.32
C GLN A 132 1.57 13.20 1.52
N VAL A 133 1.14 14.04 0.59
CA VAL A 133 2.01 14.94 -0.17
C VAL A 133 1.46 16.34 0.03
N PHE A 134 2.21 17.16 0.78
CA PHE A 134 1.73 18.46 1.30
C PHE A 134 0.40 18.30 2.07
N ASP A 135 -0.64 19.03 1.69
CA ASP A 135 -1.95 19.01 2.34
C ASP A 135 -2.94 18.03 1.66
N THR A 136 -2.45 17.16 0.79
CA THR A 136 -3.27 16.16 0.10
C THR A 136 -2.92 14.76 0.55
N PHE A 137 -3.95 13.99 0.91
CA PHE A 137 -3.85 12.60 1.25
C PHE A 137 -4.22 11.71 0.06
N TYR A 138 -3.48 10.62 -0.07
CA TYR A 138 -3.68 9.57 -1.06
C TYR A 138 -3.86 8.26 -0.33
N LEU A 139 -4.95 7.56 -0.63
CA LEU A 139 -5.30 6.29 -0.03
C LEU A 139 -5.53 5.27 -1.14
N GLY A 140 -4.61 4.33 -1.25
CA GLY A 140 -4.67 3.25 -2.22
C GLY A 140 -5.09 1.94 -1.57
N PHE A 141 -5.90 1.17 -2.26
CA PHE A 141 -6.25 -0.20 -1.90
C PHE A 141 -6.03 -1.12 -3.08
N LEU A 142 -5.52 -2.30 -2.78
CA LEU A 142 -5.48 -3.44 -3.68
C LEU A 142 -6.10 -4.62 -2.92
N TYR A 143 -7.33 -4.96 -3.32
CA TYR A 143 -8.02 -6.14 -2.84
C TYR A 143 -7.78 -7.29 -3.82
N HIS A 144 -6.90 -8.21 -3.43
CA HIS A 144 -6.52 -9.37 -4.20
C HIS A 144 -7.51 -10.53 -3.95
N ASN A 145 -7.80 -11.32 -4.98
CA ASN A 145 -8.76 -12.43 -4.94
C ASN A 145 -10.20 -12.03 -4.60
N SER A 146 -10.62 -10.82 -4.98
CA SER A 146 -11.96 -10.32 -4.71
C SER A 146 -12.97 -10.86 -5.75
N VAL A 147 -13.68 -11.93 -5.42
CA VAL A 147 -14.75 -12.47 -6.29
C VAL A 147 -16.12 -12.30 -5.61
N GLY A 148 -17.12 -11.90 -6.40
CA GLY A 148 -18.53 -11.89 -5.98
C GLY A 148 -18.92 -10.74 -5.06
N GLU A 149 -19.79 -11.02 -4.08
CA GLU A 149 -20.43 -10.00 -3.23
C GLU A 149 -19.45 -9.17 -2.40
N LYS A 150 -18.35 -9.76 -1.93
CA LYS A 150 -17.32 -9.05 -1.16
C LYS A 150 -16.70 -7.89 -1.92
N GLN A 151 -16.52 -8.03 -3.24
CA GLN A 151 -16.00 -6.95 -4.09
C GLN A 151 -17.00 -5.78 -4.17
N LYS A 152 -18.30 -6.09 -4.24
CA LYS A 152 -19.35 -5.08 -4.29
C LYS A 152 -19.47 -4.33 -2.97
N THR A 153 -19.50 -5.03 -1.84
CA THR A 153 -19.53 -4.42 -0.51
C THR A 153 -18.30 -3.56 -0.26
N PHE A 154 -17.11 -4.00 -0.70
CA PHE A 154 -15.90 -3.20 -0.61
C PHE A 154 -16.03 -1.90 -1.43
N LEU A 155 -16.55 -1.97 -2.66
CA LEU A 155 -16.76 -0.78 -3.48
C LEU A 155 -17.77 0.19 -2.89
N GLU A 156 -18.88 -0.30 -2.30
CA GLU A 156 -19.89 0.53 -1.63
C GLU A 156 -19.35 1.27 -0.41
N VAL A 157 -18.29 0.74 0.22
CA VAL A 157 -17.63 1.39 1.35
C VAL A 157 -16.67 2.49 0.90
N VAL A 158 -15.98 2.29 -0.22
CA VAL A 158 -14.89 3.18 -0.65
C VAL A 158 -15.32 4.23 -1.66
N ALA A 159 -16.38 4.00 -2.45
CA ALA A 159 -16.87 4.90 -3.50
C ALA A 159 -18.25 5.49 -3.15
#